data_AF-A0A920B069-F1
#
_entry.id   AF-A0A920B069-F1
#
_cell.length_a   1.000
_cell.length_b   1.000
_cell.length_c   1.000
_cell.angle_alpha   90.00
_cell.angle_beta   90.00
_cell.angle_gamma   90.00
#
_symmetry.space_group_name_H-M   'P 1'
#
loop_
_entity.id
_entity.type
_entity.pdbx_description
1 polymer ?
#
loop_
_entity_poly.entity_id
_entity_poly.type
_entity_poly.pdbx_seq_one_letter_code
_entity_poly.pdbx_strand_id
1 'polypeptide(L)'
;MNFFKINSNTYAMDALRQLNAVNSKVAIHQARLSTGKRINNAQDDAAAYAVIQKSYNTIKSNQAIKDGIRNGKNLLTMIEANMTTQMELWQRIKELDLQKSSGTLTDNQKAMIDERINSLIAELDDIANSTKWNGESLLNGTKSSIDIMVGEGEMMTIALPNTTSSGLGKLLIQIPSPYHLRG
;
A
#
# COMPACT_ATOMS: atom_id res chain seq x y z
N MET A 1 -55.62 40.30 -37.23
CA MET A 1 -54.44 39.51 -37.65
C MET A 1 -54.19 39.83 -39.12
N ASN A 2 -53.07 40.48 -39.46
CA ASN A 2 -52.81 40.92 -40.83
C ASN A 2 -51.90 39.89 -41.53
N PHE A 3 -52.50 39.01 -42.33
CA PHE A 3 -51.86 37.81 -42.92
C PHE A 3 -51.10 38.08 -44.23
N PHE A 4 -51.08 39.33 -44.73
CA PHE A 4 -50.41 39.70 -45.98
C PHE A 4 -49.46 40.89 -45.80
N LYS A 5 -48.27 40.64 -45.26
CA LYS A 5 -47.11 41.53 -45.44
C LYS A 5 -46.15 40.87 -46.44
N ILE A 6 -45.99 41.49 -47.61
CA ILE A 6 -45.12 41.00 -48.71
C ILE A 6 -43.63 40.99 -48.31
N ASN A 7 -43.23 41.80 -47.32
CA ASN A 7 -41.83 41.93 -46.90
C ASN A 7 -41.40 40.97 -45.77
N SER A 8 -42.31 40.15 -45.21
CA SER A 8 -42.00 39.25 -44.10
C SER A 8 -42.84 37.97 -44.23
N ASN A 9 -42.18 36.86 -44.56
CA ASN A 9 -42.84 35.56 -44.61
C ASN A 9 -42.85 34.92 -43.22
N THR A 10 -43.90 35.18 -42.45
CA THR A 10 -44.07 34.67 -41.08
C THR A 10 -44.16 33.15 -41.02
N TYR A 11 -44.73 32.50 -42.05
CA TYR A 11 -44.79 31.04 -42.13
C TYR A 11 -43.39 30.42 -42.35
N ALA A 12 -42.58 31.01 -43.23
CA ALA A 12 -41.19 30.57 -43.42
C ALA A 12 -40.34 30.84 -42.18
N MET A 13 -40.56 31.96 -41.48
CA MET A 13 -39.86 32.25 -40.22
C MET A 13 -40.23 31.27 -39.11
N ASP A 14 -41.49 30.85 -39.03
CA ASP A 14 -41.91 29.84 -38.07
C ASP A 14 -41.32 28.45 -38.41
N ALA A 15 -41.35 28.07 -39.69
CA ALA A 15 -40.69 26.85 -40.17
C ALA A 15 -39.18 26.85 -39.87
N LEU A 16 -38.50 27.99 -40.05
CA LEU A 16 -37.08 28.14 -39.73
C LEU A 16 -36.80 28.02 -38.23
N ARG A 17 -37.66 28.60 -37.37
CA ARG A 17 -37.54 28.45 -35.91
C ARG A 17 -37.72 26.99 -35.48
N GLN A 18 -38.71 26.29 -36.05
CA GLN A 18 -38.94 24.87 -35.79
C GLN A 18 -37.76 24.01 -36.27
N LEU A 19 -37.22 24.29 -37.47
CA LEU A 19 -36.04 23.62 -38.00
C LEU A 19 -34.82 23.80 -37.09
N ASN A 20 -34.58 25.02 -36.60
CA ASN A 20 -33.48 25.30 -35.67
C ASN A 20 -33.66 24.55 -34.33
N ALA A 21 -34.90 24.46 -33.82
CA ALA A 21 -35.20 23.69 -32.62
C ALA A 21 -34.96 22.19 -32.82
N VAL A 22 -35.32 21.64 -33.99
CA VAL A 22 -35.06 20.24 -34.35
C VAL A 22 -33.55 19.98 -34.50
N ASN A 23 -32.83 20.85 -35.20
CA ASN A 23 -31.39 20.73 -35.38
C ASN A 23 -30.64 20.73 -34.03
N SER A 24 -31.05 21.58 -33.09
CA SER A 24 -30.49 21.60 -31.73
C SER A 24 -30.71 20.26 -31.00
N LYS A 25 -31.92 19.67 -31.09
CA LYS A 25 -32.20 18.35 -30.52
C LYS A 25 -31.38 17.24 -31.17
N VAL A 26 -31.27 17.24 -32.50
CA VAL A 26 -30.44 16.27 -33.25
C VAL A 26 -28.98 16.36 -32.83
N ALA A 27 -28.43 17.56 -32.67
CA ALA A 27 -27.06 17.75 -32.19
C ALA A 27 -26.83 17.15 -30.79
N ILE A 28 -27.79 17.30 -29.87
CA ILE A 28 -27.74 16.66 -28.54
C ILE A 28 -27.74 15.13 -28.67
N HIS A 29 -28.63 14.57 -29.51
CA HIS A 29 -28.70 13.13 -29.73
C HIS A 29 -27.40 12.58 -30.35
N GLN A 30 -26.81 13.28 -31.31
CA GLN A 30 -25.52 12.93 -31.91
C GLN A 30 -24.40 12.94 -30.86
N ALA A 31 -24.36 13.95 -29.98
CA ALA A 31 -23.37 14.02 -28.90
C ALA A 31 -23.54 12.85 -27.90
N ARG A 32 -24.78 12.50 -27.54
CA ARG A 32 -25.08 11.34 -26.66
C ARG A 32 -24.70 10.01 -27.31
N LEU A 33 -24.93 9.87 -28.62
CA LEU A 33 -24.53 8.67 -29.36
C LEU A 33 -23.01 8.55 -29.44
N SER A 34 -22.31 9.65 -29.73
CA SER A 34 -20.85 9.67 -29.86
C SER A 34 -20.12 9.40 -28.52
N THR A 35 -20.67 9.90 -27.42
CA THR A 35 -20.08 9.73 -26.07
C THR A 35 -20.59 8.49 -25.35
N GLY A 36 -21.72 7.93 -25.78
CA GLY A 36 -22.47 6.90 -25.05
C GLY A 36 -23.07 7.37 -23.72
N LYS A 37 -22.99 8.67 -23.39
CA LYS A 37 -23.47 9.21 -22.12
C LYS A 37 -24.79 9.93 -22.32
N ARG A 38 -25.74 9.71 -21.42
CA ARG A 38 -27.04 10.42 -21.43
C ARG A 38 -26.88 11.89 -21.03
N ILE A 39 -25.93 12.20 -20.16
CA ILE A 39 -25.64 13.56 -19.67
C ILE A 39 -24.19 13.88 -20.05
N ASN A 40 -24.01 14.84 -20.95
CA ASN A 40 -22.70 15.22 -21.49
C ASN A 40 -22.15 16.47 -20.83
N ASN A 41 -23.03 17.45 -20.60
CA ASN A 41 -22.67 18.77 -20.09
C ASN A 41 -23.48 19.12 -18.84
N ALA A 42 -22.90 19.93 -17.96
CA ALA A 42 -23.59 20.48 -16.78
C ALA A 42 -24.76 21.41 -17.15
N GLN A 43 -24.81 21.89 -18.41
CA GLN A 43 -25.90 22.72 -18.94
C GLN A 43 -27.19 21.92 -19.15
N ASP A 44 -27.11 20.61 -19.39
CA ASP A 44 -28.28 19.76 -19.63
C ASP A 44 -29.00 19.40 -18.32
N ASP A 45 -28.24 19.12 -17.26
CA ASP A 45 -28.71 18.83 -15.91
C ASP A 45 -27.56 18.98 -14.92
N ALA A 46 -27.47 20.14 -14.26
CA ALA A 46 -26.38 20.43 -13.33
C ALA A 46 -26.37 19.50 -12.10
N ALA A 47 -27.55 19.10 -11.62
CA ALA A 47 -27.67 18.24 -10.44
C ALA A 47 -27.23 16.80 -10.76
N ALA A 48 -27.74 16.23 -11.85
CA ALA A 48 -27.35 14.89 -12.26
C ALA A 48 -25.89 14.82 -12.74
N TYR A 49 -25.40 15.87 -13.41
CA TYR A 49 -23.98 15.97 -13.77
C TYR A 49 -23.09 16.01 -12.52
N ALA A 50 -23.46 16.76 -11.47
CA ALA A 50 -22.70 16.80 -10.22
C ALA A 50 -22.63 15.42 -9.54
N VAL A 51 -23.73 14.65 -9.53
CA VAL A 51 -23.74 13.28 -9.00
C VAL A 51 -22.83 12.36 -9.82
N ILE A 52 -22.88 12.45 -11.15
CA ILE A 52 -22.01 11.66 -12.04
C ILE A 52 -20.54 12.01 -11.80
N GLN A 53 -20.21 13.29 -11.67
CA GLN A 53 -18.85 13.74 -11.42
C GLN A 53 -18.35 13.28 -10.05
N LYS A 54 -19.21 13.33 -9.02
CA LYS A 54 -18.90 12.77 -7.70
C LYS A 54 -18.59 11.27 -7.81
N SER A 55 -19.42 10.49 -8.50
CA SER A 55 -19.17 9.06 -8.71
C SER A 55 -17.88 8.79 -9.48
N TYR A 56 -17.57 9.60 -10.50
CA TYR A 56 -16.28 9.51 -11.22
C TYR A 56 -15.09 9.80 -10.30
N ASN A 57 -15.19 10.80 -9.43
CA ASN A 57 -14.16 11.12 -8.45
C ASN A 57 -14.00 9.97 -7.44
N THR A 58 -15.10 9.39 -6.94
CA THR A 58 -15.07 8.22 -6.06
C THR A 58 -14.43 7.01 -6.75
N ILE A 59 -14.72 6.75 -8.02
CA ILE A 59 -14.07 5.66 -8.78
C ILE A 59 -12.55 5.88 -8.87
N LYS A 60 -12.11 7.10 -9.20
CA LYS A 60 -10.69 7.45 -9.25
C LYS A 60 -10.03 7.34 -7.88
N SER A 61 -10.69 7.83 -6.84
CA SER A 61 -10.23 7.72 -5.44
C SER A 61 -10.06 6.24 -5.05
N ASN A 62 -11.07 5.41 -5.34
CA ASN A 62 -11.02 3.97 -5.08
C ASN A 62 -9.91 3.25 -5.85
N GLN A 63 -9.56 3.70 -7.06
CA GLN A 63 -8.41 3.16 -7.80
C GLN A 63 -7.10 3.48 -7.08
N ALA A 64 -6.90 4.73 -6.66
CA ALA A 64 -5.72 5.12 -5.89
C ALA A 64 -5.61 4.38 -4.55
N ILE A 65 -6.74 4.21 -3.84
CA ILE A 65 -6.82 3.43 -2.60
C ILE A 65 -6.41 1.97 -2.84
N LYS A 66 -6.93 1.34 -3.91
CA LYS A 66 -6.55 -0.05 -4.26
C LYS A 66 -5.06 -0.20 -4.52
N ASP A 67 -4.45 0.76 -5.21
CA ASP A 67 -3.00 0.76 -5.44
C ASP A 67 -2.22 0.93 -4.13
N GLY A 68 -2.69 1.80 -3.23
CA GLY A 68 -2.15 1.96 -1.87
C GLY A 68 -2.20 0.66 -1.07
N ILE A 69 -3.37 0.01 -1.02
CA ILE A 69 -3.56 -1.29 -0.36
C ILE A 69 -2.66 -2.37 -0.96
N ARG A 70 -2.53 -2.42 -2.29
CA ARG A 70 -1.65 -3.38 -2.96
C ARG A 70 -0.19 -3.18 -2.56
N ASN A 71 0.27 -1.93 -2.50
CA ASN A 71 1.62 -1.62 -2.04
C ASN A 71 1.81 -2.01 -0.57
N GLY A 72 0.83 -1.74 0.28
CA GLY A 72 0.82 -2.19 1.68
C GLY A 72 0.89 -3.71 1.83
N LYS A 73 0.13 -4.45 1.03
CA LYS A 73 0.19 -5.92 0.99
C LYS A 73 1.58 -6.41 0.58
N ASN A 74 2.15 -5.85 -0.48
CA ASN A 74 3.48 -6.24 -0.95
C ASN A 74 4.56 -5.97 0.11
N LEU A 75 4.45 -4.83 0.81
CA LEU A 75 5.33 -4.49 1.92
C LEU A 75 5.21 -5.51 3.06
N LEU A 76 3.99 -5.87 3.46
CA LEU A 76 3.77 -6.89 4.50
C LEU A 76 4.31 -8.26 4.09
N THR A 77 4.10 -8.69 2.85
CA THR A 77 4.64 -9.97 2.36
C THR A 77 6.17 -9.99 2.36
N MET A 78 6.82 -8.88 2.01
CA MET A 78 8.28 -8.77 2.09
C MET A 78 8.77 -8.85 3.53
N ILE A 79 8.10 -8.16 4.46
CA ILE A 79 8.39 -8.23 5.90
C ILE A 79 8.23 -9.68 6.39
N GLU A 80 7.12 -10.32 6.08
CA GLU A 80 6.80 -11.70 6.49
C GLU A 80 7.86 -12.69 5.99
N ALA A 81 8.29 -12.57 4.74
CA ALA A 81 9.33 -13.43 4.17
C ALA A 81 10.66 -13.28 4.94
N ASN A 82 11.12 -12.06 5.19
CA ASN A 82 12.36 -11.83 5.91
C ASN A 82 12.26 -12.20 7.38
N MET A 83 11.11 -11.97 8.03
CA MET A 83 10.88 -12.43 9.40
C MET A 83 10.88 -13.96 9.51
N THR A 84 10.36 -14.66 8.50
CA THR A 84 10.41 -16.13 8.43
C THR A 84 11.87 -16.61 8.36
N THR A 85 12.70 -15.98 7.52
CA THR A 85 14.14 -16.32 7.48
C THR A 85 14.85 -16.04 8.80
N GLN A 86 14.54 -14.91 9.47
CA GLN A 86 15.10 -14.62 10.79
C GLN A 86 14.63 -15.65 11.83
N MET A 87 13.40 -16.13 11.77
CA MET A 87 12.87 -17.17 12.66
C MET A 87 13.62 -18.50 12.48
N GLU A 88 13.98 -18.88 11.26
CA GLU A 88 14.80 -20.07 10.99
C GLU A 88 16.21 -19.93 11.59
N LEU A 89 16.83 -18.76 11.46
CA LEU A 89 18.12 -18.47 12.10
C LEU A 89 18.03 -18.57 13.64
N TRP A 90 16.97 -18.04 14.23
CA TRP A 90 16.72 -18.16 15.68
C TRP A 90 16.58 -19.61 16.15
N GLN A 91 15.86 -20.43 15.39
CA GLN A 91 15.75 -21.86 15.69
C GLN A 91 17.13 -22.52 15.65
N ARG A 92 17.96 -22.17 14.66
CA ARG A 92 19.32 -22.70 14.56
C ARG A 92 20.23 -22.25 15.71
N ILE A 93 20.14 -20.99 16.13
CA ILE A 93 20.86 -20.48 17.31
C ILE A 93 20.45 -21.28 18.55
N LYS A 94 19.15 -21.51 18.75
CA LYS A 94 18.63 -22.30 19.88
C LYS A 94 19.13 -23.74 19.87
N GLU A 95 19.20 -24.39 18.70
CA GLU A 95 19.77 -25.73 18.58
C GLU A 95 21.24 -25.77 18.99
N LEU A 96 22.03 -24.79 18.55
CA LEU A 96 23.44 -24.67 18.90
C LEU A 96 23.66 -24.38 20.38
N ASP A 97 22.81 -23.54 20.99
CA ASP A 97 22.87 -23.26 22.43
C ASP A 97 22.53 -24.51 23.26
N LEU A 98 21.51 -25.28 22.85
CA LEU A 98 21.19 -26.56 23.49
C LEU A 98 22.35 -27.56 23.35
N GLN A 99 23.00 -27.63 22.18
CA GLN A 99 24.19 -28.46 21.98
C GLN A 99 25.32 -28.02 22.91
N LYS A 100 25.58 -26.71 23.04
CA LYS A 100 26.60 -26.15 23.95
C LYS A 100 26.34 -26.51 25.41
N SER A 101 25.07 -26.52 25.81
CA SER A 101 24.64 -26.91 27.17
C SER A 101 24.79 -28.41 27.45
N SER A 102 25.01 -29.26 26.44
CA SER A 102 25.33 -30.67 26.66
C SER A 102 26.69 -30.81 27.34
N GLY A 103 26.73 -31.51 28.48
CA GLY A 103 27.93 -31.66 29.32
C GLY A 103 29.08 -32.48 28.71
N THR A 104 28.93 -32.97 27.48
CA THR A 104 29.92 -33.83 26.79
C THR A 104 30.92 -33.06 25.93
N LEU A 105 30.77 -31.73 25.78
CA LEU A 105 31.63 -30.91 24.93
C LEU A 105 32.83 -30.35 25.68
N THR A 106 33.99 -30.36 25.01
CA THR A 106 35.21 -29.67 25.46
C THR A 106 35.07 -28.15 25.34
N ASP A 107 35.90 -27.40 26.07
CA ASP A 107 35.86 -25.93 26.04
C ASP A 107 36.17 -25.36 24.65
N ASN A 108 37.06 -26.00 23.90
CA ASN A 108 37.34 -25.63 22.51
C ASN A 108 36.10 -25.79 21.61
N GLN A 109 35.33 -26.87 21.79
CA GLN A 109 34.11 -27.09 21.01
C GLN A 109 33.01 -26.08 21.39
N LYS A 110 32.90 -25.72 22.68
CA LYS A 110 31.99 -24.66 23.12
C LYS A 110 32.35 -23.31 22.50
N ALA A 111 33.64 -22.99 22.40
CA ALA A 111 34.11 -21.76 21.75
C ALA A 111 33.77 -21.73 20.24
N MET A 112 33.93 -22.85 19.53
CA MET A 112 33.53 -22.93 18.11
C MET A 112 32.02 -22.76 17.92
N ILE A 113 31.21 -23.29 18.84
CA ILE A 113 29.75 -23.08 18.82
C ILE A 113 29.41 -21.60 19.05
N ASP A 114 30.11 -20.93 19.97
CA ASP A 114 29.92 -19.49 20.21
C ASP A 114 30.26 -18.64 18.99
N GLU A 115 31.36 -18.94 18.30
CA GLU A 115 31.68 -18.28 17.02
C GLU A 115 30.57 -18.49 15.98
N ARG A 116 30.01 -19.71 15.91
CA ARG A 116 28.91 -19.98 15.00
C ARG A 116 27.64 -19.22 15.37
N ILE A 117 27.29 -19.14 16.65
CA ILE A 117 26.14 -18.35 17.14
C ILE A 117 26.35 -16.87 16.79
N ASN A 118 27.53 -16.31 17.05
CA ASN A 118 27.84 -14.92 16.71
C ASN A 118 27.72 -14.64 15.21
N SER A 119 28.16 -15.57 14.36
CA SER A 119 27.98 -15.46 12.91
C SER A 119 26.51 -15.44 12.49
N LEU A 120 25.65 -16.25 13.14
CA LEU A 120 24.21 -16.26 12.85
C LEU A 120 23.51 -15.00 13.35
N ILE A 121 23.96 -14.45 14.48
CA ILE A 121 23.46 -13.16 14.99
C ILE A 121 23.84 -12.03 14.03
N ALA A 122 25.07 -12.02 13.50
CA ALA A 122 25.48 -11.05 12.50
C ALA A 122 24.65 -11.16 11.21
N GLU A 123 24.40 -12.38 10.73
CA GLU A 123 23.54 -12.63 9.56
C GLU A 123 22.10 -12.12 9.79
N LEU A 124 21.57 -12.30 11.00
CA LEU A 124 20.26 -11.78 11.39
C LEU A 124 20.21 -10.24 11.35
N ASP A 125 21.24 -9.58 11.86
CA ASP A 125 21.38 -8.11 11.79
C ASP A 125 21.51 -7.62 10.35
N ASP A 126 22.23 -8.36 9.50
CA ASP A 126 22.37 -8.05 8.08
C ASP A 126 21.03 -8.17 7.33
N ILE A 127 20.21 -9.18 7.63
CA ILE A 127 18.86 -9.29 7.06
C ILE A 127 17.99 -8.10 7.51
N ALA A 128 18.05 -7.72 8.78
CA ALA A 128 17.29 -6.58 9.31
C ALA A 128 17.69 -5.26 8.62
N ASN A 129 18.99 -5.07 8.35
CA ASN A 129 19.55 -3.87 7.74
C ASN A 129 19.38 -3.82 6.21
N SER A 130 19.42 -4.97 5.54
CA SER A 130 19.26 -5.09 4.09
C SER A 130 17.79 -5.05 3.64
N THR A 131 16.85 -5.33 4.54
CA THR A 131 15.40 -5.23 4.25
C THR A 131 14.98 -3.78 4.11
N LYS A 132 14.90 -3.31 2.85
CA LYS A 132 14.54 -1.93 2.51
C LYS A 132 13.37 -1.87 1.53
N TRP A 133 12.52 -0.88 1.70
CA TRP A 133 11.44 -0.53 0.78
C TRP A 133 11.55 0.94 0.39
N ASN A 134 11.67 1.21 -0.91
CA ASN A 134 11.87 2.58 -1.43
C ASN A 134 13.03 3.33 -0.75
N GLY A 135 14.10 2.61 -0.38
CA GLY A 135 15.27 3.17 0.31
C GLY A 135 15.15 3.27 1.83
N GLU A 136 13.94 3.07 2.39
CA GLU A 136 13.69 3.09 3.83
C GLU A 136 13.87 1.69 4.43
N SER A 137 14.55 1.60 5.57
CA SER A 137 14.71 0.33 6.28
C SER A 137 13.43 -0.05 7.03
N LEU A 138 13.04 -1.32 6.93
CA LEU A 138 11.78 -1.80 7.51
C LEU A 138 11.93 -2.48 8.88
N LEU A 139 13.09 -3.09 9.16
CA LEU A 139 13.25 -4.02 10.29
C LEU A 139 14.33 -3.62 11.30
N ASN A 140 15.07 -2.54 11.06
CA ASN A 140 16.17 -2.11 11.94
C ASN A 140 15.78 -1.08 13.00
N GLY A 141 14.49 -0.73 13.10
CA GLY A 141 13.96 0.23 14.05
C GLY A 141 14.20 1.71 13.71
N THR A 142 14.78 2.06 12.55
CA THR A 142 14.88 3.48 12.13
C THR A 142 13.52 4.11 11.86
N LYS A 143 12.57 3.33 11.32
CA LYS A 143 11.14 3.69 11.28
C LYS A 143 10.35 2.79 12.22
N SER A 144 9.45 3.41 12.98
CA SER A 144 8.52 2.74 13.88
C SER A 144 7.22 2.35 13.19
N SER A 145 6.84 3.05 12.13
CA SER A 145 5.58 2.79 11.43
C SER A 145 5.57 3.32 9.99
N ILE A 146 4.66 2.76 9.20
CA ILE A 146 4.31 3.22 7.85
C ILE A 146 2.79 3.32 7.76
N ASP A 147 2.31 4.46 7.26
CA ASP A 147 0.90 4.67 7.00
C ASP A 147 0.56 4.33 5.54
N ILE A 148 -0.52 3.59 5.35
CA ILE A 148 -1.06 3.23 4.03
C ILE A 148 -2.49 3.72 3.94
N MET A 149 -2.81 4.42 2.84
CA MET A 149 -4.18 4.85 2.56
C MET A 149 -5.05 3.63 2.26
N VAL A 150 -6.10 3.43 3.06
CA VAL A 150 -7.07 2.33 2.93
C VAL A 150 -8.48 2.81 2.62
N GLY A 151 -8.75 4.11 2.75
CA GLY A 151 -10.03 4.74 2.47
C GLY A 151 -9.89 6.23 2.17
N GLU A 152 -10.98 6.91 1.84
CA GLU A 152 -10.95 8.35 1.60
C GLU A 152 -10.74 9.10 2.92
N GLY A 153 -9.49 9.48 3.21
CA GLY A 153 -9.10 10.10 4.48
C GLY A 153 -8.82 9.10 5.61
N GLU A 154 -8.81 7.80 5.31
CA GLU A 154 -8.52 6.73 6.28
C GLU A 154 -7.14 6.13 5.99
N MET A 155 -6.25 6.20 6.98
CA MET A 155 -4.93 5.58 6.94
C MET A 155 -4.87 4.41 7.90
N MET A 156 -4.26 3.32 7.44
CA MET A 156 -3.87 2.18 8.27
C MET A 156 -2.39 2.32 8.61
N THR A 157 -2.09 2.46 9.89
CA THR A 157 -0.71 2.47 10.40
C THR A 157 -0.24 1.05 10.63
N ILE A 158 0.82 0.67 9.93
CA ILE A 158 1.55 -0.59 10.17
C ILE A 158 2.71 -0.27 11.10
N ALA A 159 2.75 -0.92 12.27
CA ALA A 159 3.89 -0.86 13.17
C ALA A 159 5.03 -1.73 12.64
N LEU A 160 6.24 -1.18 12.61
CA LEU A 160 7.45 -1.86 12.18
C LEU A 160 8.28 -2.27 13.41
N PRO A 161 8.50 -3.57 13.65
CA PRO A 161 9.31 -4.02 14.77
C PRO A 161 10.80 -3.80 14.49
N ASN A 162 11.58 -3.55 15.54
CA ASN A 162 13.04 -3.63 15.45
C ASN A 162 13.46 -5.09 15.68
N THR A 163 13.82 -5.79 14.62
CA THR A 163 14.23 -7.21 14.67
C THR A 163 15.74 -7.41 14.66
N THR A 164 16.53 -6.35 14.87
CA THR A 164 17.98 -6.50 15.11
C THR A 164 18.24 -7.21 16.43
N SER A 165 19.44 -7.77 16.59
CA SER A 165 19.95 -8.39 17.82
C SER A 165 19.83 -7.48 19.05
N SER A 166 20.00 -6.16 18.86
CA SER A 166 19.79 -5.16 19.91
C SER A 166 18.31 -4.90 20.20
N GLY A 167 17.45 -4.94 19.18
CA GLY A 167 16.01 -4.65 19.27
C GLY A 167 15.18 -5.80 19.84
N LEU A 168 15.54 -7.05 19.48
CA LEU A 168 14.95 -8.27 20.04
C LEU A 168 15.38 -8.54 21.49
N GLY A 169 16.21 -7.64 22.02
CA GLY A 169 16.81 -7.77 23.32
C GLY A 169 18.05 -8.66 23.23
N LYS A 170 19.09 -8.19 23.90
CA LYS A 170 20.29 -8.94 24.29
C LYS A 170 19.96 -10.10 25.26
N LEU A 171 18.82 -10.79 25.09
CA LEU A 171 18.32 -11.90 25.90
C LEU A 171 19.19 -13.16 25.76
N LEU A 172 20.21 -13.14 24.89
CA LEU A 172 21.20 -14.21 24.75
C LEU A 172 22.64 -13.84 25.20
N ILE A 173 22.92 -12.63 25.70
CA ILE A 173 24.32 -12.28 26.04
C ILE A 173 24.42 -11.73 27.46
N GLN A 174 24.03 -12.58 28.40
CA GLN A 174 24.73 -12.74 29.67
C GLN A 174 24.41 -14.16 30.16
N ILE A 175 25.03 -15.20 29.59
CA ILE A 175 25.13 -16.50 30.26
C ILE A 175 26.27 -16.35 31.27
N PRO A 176 26.01 -16.23 32.59
CA PRO A 176 27.10 -16.28 33.55
C PRO A 176 27.69 -17.69 33.46
N SER A 177 29.00 -17.79 33.24
CA SER A 177 29.71 -19.07 33.37
C SER A 177 29.34 -19.71 34.71
N PRO A 178 28.77 -20.92 34.75
CA PRO A 178 28.47 -21.60 36.01
C PRO A 178 29.74 -22.30 36.52
N TYR A 179 30.82 -21.55 36.74
CA TYR A 179 32.02 -22.06 37.40
C TYR A 179 32.71 -20.96 38.22
N HIS A 180 32.10 -20.57 39.34
CA HIS A 180 32.90 -20.24 40.52
C HIS A 180 33.04 -21.56 41.28
N LEU A 181 34.14 -22.26 41.01
CA LEU A 181 34.50 -23.44 41.77
C LEU A 181 34.68 -23.06 43.25
N ARG A 182 34.20 -23.96 44.10
CA ARG A 182 34.36 -23.97 45.54
C ARG A 182 35.82 -23.70 45.92
N GLY A 183 36.01 -22.72 46.79
CA GLY A 183 37.12 -22.58 47.74
C GLY A 183 36.51 -22.15 49.05
#